data_AF-A0A7S3SI30-F1
#
_entry.id   AF-A0A7S3SI30-F1
#
_cell.length_a   1.000
_cell.length_b   1.000
_cell.length_c   1.000
_cell.angle_alpha   90.00
_cell.angle_beta   90.00
_cell.angle_gamma   90.00
#
_symmetry.space_group_name_H-M   'P 1'
#
loop_
_entity.id
_entity.type
_entity.pdbx_description
1 polymer ?
#
loop_
_entity_poly.entity_id
_entity_poly.type
_entity_poly.pdbx_seq_one_letter_code
_entity_poly.pdbx_strand_id
1 'polypeptide(L)'
;WGRRFYHRGGLIAPSLDDKYKLRVDIDEGRPKRKSYKFYTEKPEEAEKCLEDEWKKLEYDMMFEEDPEEEEVVQEAYDKANPEHRIVTVEMKSNRPDQSVIEHDGQEHTYQIVGAWTNFEEADDMEQDDDGQFLYTVTVGENGWEEFHLLQDNNREKRIYPAYE
;
A
#
# COMPACT_ATOMS: atom_id res chain seq x y z
N TRP A 1 -13.24 -11.21 -1.31
CA TRP A 1 -12.83 -11.57 -2.70
C TRP A 1 -12.78 -10.32 -3.57
N GLY A 2 -11.78 -9.45 -3.35
CA GLY A 2 -11.53 -8.29 -4.20
C GLY A 2 -10.42 -8.63 -5.21
N ARG A 3 -10.76 -8.77 -6.49
CA ARG A 3 -9.76 -8.96 -7.55
C ARG A 3 -8.98 -7.65 -7.73
N ARG A 4 -7.73 -7.63 -7.28
CA ARG A 4 -6.76 -6.58 -7.65
C ARG A 4 -6.51 -6.70 -9.16
N PHE A 5 -7.03 -5.75 -9.92
CA PHE A 5 -6.70 -5.60 -11.33
C PHE A 5 -5.32 -4.97 -11.44
N TYR A 6 -4.31 -5.80 -11.65
CA TYR A 6 -3.03 -5.30 -12.16
C TYR A 6 -3.29 -4.80 -13.58
N HIS A 7 -3.17 -3.49 -13.79
CA HIS A 7 -3.03 -2.93 -15.13
C HIS A 7 -1.70 -3.44 -15.70
N ARG A 8 -1.70 -4.63 -16.31
CA ARG A 8 -0.64 -5.01 -17.25
C ARG A 8 -0.59 -3.89 -18.29
N GLY A 9 0.57 -3.25 -18.42
CA GLY A 9 0.79 -2.02 -19.17
C GLY A 9 -0.18 -1.84 -20.33
N GLY A 10 -0.99 -0.78 -20.24
CA GLY A 10 -2.03 -0.49 -21.22
C GLY A 10 -1.46 -0.59 -22.62
N LEU A 11 -2.01 -1.48 -23.44
CA LEU A 11 -1.70 -1.53 -24.86
C LEU A 11 -1.89 -0.12 -25.42
N ILE A 12 -0.84 0.43 -26.01
CA ILE A 12 -0.86 1.73 -26.67
C ILE A 12 -1.81 1.59 -27.85
N ALA A 13 -3.07 2.02 -27.68
CA ALA A 13 -4.00 2.08 -28.78
C ALA A 13 -3.57 3.22 -29.72
N PRO A 14 -3.54 2.99 -31.05
CA PRO A 14 -3.34 4.08 -32.00
C PRO A 14 -4.44 5.13 -31.82
N SER A 15 -4.15 6.39 -32.18
CA SER A 15 -5.13 7.48 -32.10
C SER A 15 -6.41 7.10 -32.85
N LEU A 16 -7.56 7.26 -32.20
CA LEU A 16 -8.86 6.97 -32.79
C LEU A 16 -9.12 7.88 -34.01
N ASP A 17 -9.56 7.30 -35.12
CA ASP A 17 -9.86 8.00 -36.38
C ASP A 17 -10.98 9.04 -36.19
N ASP A 18 -10.92 10.15 -36.93
CA ASP A 18 -11.77 11.34 -36.71
C ASP A 18 -13.26 11.05 -36.83
N LYS A 19 -13.63 10.03 -37.64
CA LYS A 19 -15.00 9.57 -37.82
C LYS A 19 -15.64 8.97 -36.57
N TYR A 20 -14.85 8.58 -35.57
CA TYR A 20 -15.33 7.99 -34.31
C TYR A 20 -15.38 9.01 -33.16
N LYS A 21 -15.10 10.29 -33.42
CA LYS A 21 -15.29 11.35 -32.43
C LYS A 21 -16.78 11.54 -32.15
N LEU A 22 -17.20 11.33 -30.91
CA LEU A 22 -18.58 11.55 -30.50
C LEU A 22 -18.86 13.05 -30.39
N ARG A 23 -20.06 13.49 -30.78
CA ARG A 23 -20.52 14.88 -30.60
C ARG A 23 -20.43 15.33 -29.14
N VAL A 24 -20.74 14.42 -28.22
CA VAL A 24 -20.71 14.65 -26.77
C VAL A 24 -19.33 15.11 -26.30
N ASP A 25 -18.23 14.55 -26.84
CA ASP A 25 -16.87 14.95 -26.45
C ASP A 25 -16.53 16.39 -26.88
N ILE A 26 -17.20 16.89 -27.93
CA ILE A 26 -17.04 18.26 -28.44
C ILE A 26 -17.85 19.22 -27.58
N ASP A 27 -19.08 18.84 -27.23
CA ASP A 27 -20.02 19.68 -26.47
C ASP A 27 -19.60 19.81 -24.98
N GLU A 28 -19.00 18.77 -24.39
CA GLU A 28 -18.57 18.79 -22.99
C GLU A 28 -17.31 19.65 -22.74
N GLY A 29 -16.68 20.19 -23.79
CA GLY A 29 -15.56 21.14 -23.65
C GLY A 29 -14.37 20.60 -22.85
N ARG A 30 -14.28 19.28 -22.63
CA ARG A 30 -13.22 18.68 -21.82
C ARG A 30 -11.88 19.03 -22.48
N PRO A 31 -11.02 19.81 -21.82
CA PRO A 31 -9.74 20.16 -22.39
C PRO A 31 -8.96 18.86 -22.58
N LYS A 32 -8.77 18.46 -23.84
CA LYS A 32 -7.78 17.43 -24.19
C LYS A 32 -6.49 17.82 -23.47
N ARG A 33 -5.86 16.91 -22.73
CA ARG A 33 -4.53 17.15 -22.15
C ARG A 33 -3.65 17.71 -23.27
N LYS A 34 -3.23 18.97 -23.14
CA LYS A 34 -2.74 19.80 -24.26
C LYS A 34 -1.51 19.26 -24.99
N SER A 35 -0.88 18.23 -24.47
CA SER A 35 0.11 17.42 -25.18
C SER A 35 0.46 16.27 -24.27
N TYR A 36 -0.07 15.07 -24.54
CA TYR A 36 0.57 13.89 -23.99
C TYR A 36 1.90 13.75 -24.75
N LYS A 37 3.01 14.15 -24.13
CA LYS A 37 4.34 13.96 -24.70
C LYS A 37 4.57 12.45 -24.77
N PHE A 38 4.67 11.93 -25.98
CA PHE A 38 5.07 10.54 -26.19
C PHE A 38 6.56 10.46 -25.86
N TYR A 39 6.91 10.02 -24.66
CA TYR A 39 8.29 9.75 -24.30
C TYR A 39 8.72 8.47 -25.05
N THR A 40 9.23 8.62 -26.27
CA THR A 40 9.85 7.50 -27.03
C THR A 40 11.16 7.07 -26.39
N GLU A 41 11.80 7.98 -25.68
CA GLU A 41 13.08 7.76 -25.03
C GLU A 41 12.79 7.22 -23.64
N LYS A 42 13.06 5.92 -23.45
CA LYS A 42 13.22 5.33 -22.13
C LYS A 42 14.20 6.25 -21.38
N PRO A 43 13.86 6.79 -20.20
CA PRO A 43 14.80 7.60 -19.45
C PRO A 43 16.11 6.83 -19.35
N GLU A 44 17.23 7.46 -19.69
CA GLU A 44 18.55 6.86 -19.51
C GLU A 44 18.61 6.37 -18.07
N GLU A 45 18.86 5.08 -17.90
CA GLU A 45 19.01 4.49 -16.58
C GLU A 45 20.15 5.26 -15.92
N ALA A 46 19.81 6.08 -14.91
CA ALA A 46 20.80 6.86 -14.20
C ALA A 46 21.92 5.90 -13.80
N GLU A 47 23.13 6.17 -14.27
CA GLU A 47 24.29 5.33 -13.99
C GLU A 47 24.33 5.13 -12.48
N LYS A 48 24.13 3.89 -12.04
CA LYS A 48 24.12 3.57 -10.62
C LYS A 48 25.47 4.01 -10.07
N CYS A 49 25.44 4.80 -9.01
CA CYS A 49 26.68 5.23 -8.37
C CYS A 49 27.41 3.97 -7.90
N LEU A 50 28.71 3.88 -8.20
CA LEU A 50 29.56 2.79 -7.73
C LEU A 50 29.42 2.59 -6.21
N GLU A 51 29.23 3.67 -5.45
CA GLU A 51 29.00 3.64 -4.00
C GLU A 51 27.74 2.85 -3.62
N ASP A 52 26.66 2.88 -4.41
CA ASP A 52 25.45 2.13 -4.12
C ASP A 52 25.66 0.62 -4.30
N GLU A 53 26.48 0.22 -5.28
CA GLU A 53 26.84 -1.18 -5.49
C GLU A 53 27.71 -1.71 -4.34
N TRP A 54 28.67 -0.90 -3.88
CA TRP A 54 29.49 -1.25 -2.71
C TRP A 54 28.68 -1.32 -1.42
N LYS A 55 27.77 -0.36 -1.22
CA LYS A 55 26.88 -0.33 -0.05
C LYS A 55 25.93 -1.54 -0.02
N LYS A 56 25.45 -1.97 -1.19
CA LYS A 56 24.68 -3.20 -1.32
C LYS A 56 25.53 -4.42 -0.99
N LEU A 57 26.76 -4.49 -1.50
CA LEU A 57 27.66 -5.61 -1.22
C LEU A 57 28.05 -5.67 0.27
N GLU A 58 28.30 -4.53 0.91
CA GLU A 58 28.54 -4.45 2.35
C GLU A 58 27.32 -4.92 3.15
N TYR A 59 26.11 -4.52 2.74
CA TYR A 59 24.87 -5.00 3.34
C TYR A 59 24.73 -6.52 3.22
N ASP A 60 24.92 -7.08 2.02
CA ASP A 60 24.85 -8.53 1.77
C ASP A 60 25.93 -9.32 2.53
N MET A 61 27.09 -8.72 2.82
CA MET A 61 28.16 -9.37 3.62
C MET A 61 27.98 -9.22 5.14
N MET A 62 27.32 -8.16 5.60
CA MET A 62 27.14 -7.87 7.04
C MET A 62 25.83 -8.42 7.59
N PHE A 63 24.83 -8.60 6.74
CA PHE A 63 23.55 -9.20 7.09
C PHE A 63 23.43 -10.55 6.37
N GLU A 64 23.82 -11.62 7.07
CA GLU A 64 23.31 -12.95 6.72
C GLU A 64 21.81 -12.90 6.96
N GLU A 65 21.03 -12.75 5.89
CA GLU A 65 19.58 -12.95 5.95
C GLU A 65 19.41 -14.42 6.32
N ASP A 66 19.14 -14.69 7.60
CA ASP A 66 18.83 -16.03 8.08
C ASP A 66 17.77 -16.59 7.14
N PRO A 67 18.04 -17.70 6.42
CA PRO A 67 17.11 -18.22 5.44
C PRO A 67 15.78 -18.46 6.16
N GLU A 68 14.73 -17.76 5.71
CA GLU A 68 13.40 -17.92 6.27
C GLU A 68 13.08 -19.42 6.27
N GLU A 69 12.86 -19.99 7.47
CA GLU A 69 12.61 -21.42 7.60
C GLU A 69 11.26 -21.74 6.92
N GLU A 70 11.33 -22.12 5.64
CA GLU A 70 10.18 -22.56 4.87
C GLU A 70 9.74 -23.94 5.36
N GLU A 71 8.68 -23.98 6.18
CA GLU A 71 8.06 -25.25 6.57
C GLU A 71 7.08 -25.68 5.47
N VAL A 72 7.41 -26.80 4.82
CA VAL A 72 6.53 -27.42 3.82
C VAL A 72 5.38 -28.12 4.54
N VAL A 73 4.17 -27.56 4.44
CA VAL A 73 3.00 -28.09 5.14
C VAL A 73 2.36 -29.25 4.37
N GLN A 74 2.29 -29.13 3.03
CA GLN A 74 1.70 -30.16 2.18
C GLN A 74 2.39 -30.27 0.82
N GLU A 75 2.66 -31.50 0.42
CA GLU A 75 3.09 -31.85 -0.94
C GLU A 75 2.01 -32.66 -1.64
N ALA A 76 1.61 -32.24 -2.84
CA ALA A 76 0.68 -32.98 -3.69
C ALA A 76 1.31 -33.27 -5.05
N TYR A 77 1.13 -34.51 -5.51
CA TYR A 77 1.62 -34.99 -6.80
C TYR A 77 0.46 -35.21 -7.77
N ASP A 78 0.64 -34.79 -9.02
CA ASP A 78 -0.31 -35.13 -10.08
C ASP A 78 -0.10 -36.60 -10.51
N LYS A 79 -1.20 -37.37 -10.58
CA LYS A 79 -1.16 -38.76 -11.04
C LYS A 79 -0.80 -38.87 -12.52
N ALA A 80 -1.11 -37.84 -13.32
CA ALA A 80 -0.85 -37.84 -14.76
C ALA A 80 0.58 -37.41 -15.10
N ASN A 81 1.22 -36.61 -14.25
CA ASN A 81 2.58 -36.13 -14.46
C ASN A 81 3.37 -36.13 -13.14
N PRO A 82 4.08 -37.23 -12.82
CA PRO A 82 4.83 -37.37 -11.57
C PRO A 82 5.94 -36.33 -11.36
N GLU A 83 6.39 -35.66 -12.43
CA GLU A 83 7.40 -34.60 -12.33
C GLU A 83 6.82 -33.27 -11.83
N HIS A 84 5.49 -33.11 -11.84
CA HIS A 84 4.85 -31.90 -11.37
C HIS A 84 4.42 -32.04 -9.91
N ARG A 85 5.10 -31.30 -9.01
CA ARG A 85 4.74 -31.20 -7.59
C ARG A 85 4.15 -29.83 -7.27
N ILE A 86 3.07 -29.83 -6.48
CA ILE A 86 2.55 -28.62 -5.85
C ILE A 86 2.97 -28.66 -4.39
N VAL A 87 3.77 -27.67 -3.99
CA VAL A 87 4.26 -27.51 -2.62
C VAL A 87 3.49 -26.35 -1.99
N THR A 88 2.77 -26.62 -0.90
CA THR A 88 2.16 -25.58 -0.08
C THR A 88 3.11 -25.27 1.06
N VAL A 89 3.72 -24.09 1.01
CA VAL A 89 4.65 -23.59 2.03
C VAL A 89 3.88 -22.63 2.95
N GLU A 90 3.97 -22.83 4.26
CA GLU A 90 3.47 -21.88 5.25
C GLU A 90 4.63 -20.98 5.64
N MET A 91 4.56 -19.72 5.21
CA MET A 91 5.55 -18.71 5.57
C MET A 91 5.34 -18.34 7.03
N LYS A 92 6.21 -18.82 7.91
CA LYS A 92 6.29 -18.32 9.29
C LYS A 92 6.88 -16.92 9.25
N SER A 93 6.03 -15.91 9.05
CA SER A 93 6.50 -14.54 9.13
C SER A 93 6.94 -14.27 10.57
N ASN A 94 8.24 -14.11 10.81
CA ASN A 94 8.80 -13.55 12.05
C ASN A 94 8.46 -12.04 12.20
N ARG A 95 7.49 -11.53 11.43
CA ARG A 95 7.00 -10.17 11.63
C ARG A 95 6.32 -10.14 13.00
N PRO A 96 6.71 -9.22 13.89
CA PRO A 96 5.99 -9.05 15.15
C PRO A 96 4.52 -8.86 14.80
N ASP A 97 3.72 -9.76 15.36
CA ASP A 97 2.27 -9.92 15.19
C ASP A 97 1.63 -8.61 14.75
N GLN A 98 1.54 -8.40 13.42
CA GLN A 98 0.70 -7.35 12.89
C GLN A 98 -0.68 -7.85 13.17
N SER A 99 -1.22 -7.48 14.34
CA SER A 99 -2.58 -7.76 14.75
C SER A 99 -3.48 -7.17 13.68
N VAL A 100 -3.82 -8.02 12.70
CA VAL A 100 -4.84 -7.72 11.73
C VAL A 100 -6.08 -7.51 12.58
N ILE A 101 -6.55 -6.27 12.64
CA ILE A 101 -7.77 -5.93 13.38
C ILE A 101 -8.88 -6.77 12.77
N GLU A 102 -9.24 -7.85 13.46
CA GLU A 102 -10.29 -8.76 13.01
C GLU A 102 -11.60 -7.98 12.97
N HIS A 103 -12.29 -8.02 11.85
CA HIS A 103 -13.59 -7.37 11.70
C HIS A 103 -14.64 -8.23 12.42
N ASP A 104 -14.94 -7.89 13.68
CA ASP A 104 -15.89 -8.63 14.52
C ASP A 104 -17.37 -8.41 14.14
N GLY A 105 -17.63 -7.49 13.20
CA GLY A 105 -18.96 -7.18 12.70
C GLY A 105 -19.74 -6.20 13.58
N GLN A 106 -19.08 -5.57 14.56
CA GLN A 106 -19.67 -4.54 15.41
C GLN A 106 -19.34 -3.13 14.88
N GLU A 107 -20.15 -2.16 15.30
CA GLU A 107 -19.86 -0.75 15.07
C GLU A 107 -18.82 -0.30 16.09
N HIS A 108 -17.75 0.34 15.62
CA HIS A 108 -16.66 0.81 16.47
C HIS A 108 -16.63 2.33 16.53
N THR A 109 -16.12 2.84 17.64
CA THR A 109 -15.78 4.25 17.80
C THR A 109 -14.27 4.43 17.68
N TYR A 110 -13.85 5.60 17.21
CA TYR A 110 -12.43 5.92 17.09
C TYR A 110 -12.11 7.20 17.83
N GLN A 111 -10.96 7.18 18.51
CA GLN A 111 -10.40 8.33 19.20
C GLN A 111 -9.01 8.61 18.66
N ILE A 112 -8.57 9.86 18.73
CA ILE A 112 -7.24 10.28 18.34
C ILE A 112 -6.45 10.73 19.56
N VAL A 113 -5.17 10.34 19.59
CA VAL A 113 -4.22 10.72 20.63
C VAL A 113 -2.95 11.20 19.94
N GLY A 114 -2.45 12.37 20.35
CA GLY A 114 -1.27 12.94 19.70
C GLY A 114 -0.38 13.75 20.64
N ALA A 115 0.71 14.24 20.06
CA ALA A 115 1.69 15.04 20.78
C ALA A 115 1.10 16.35 21.35
N TRP A 116 0.03 16.90 20.76
CA TRP A 116 -0.64 18.11 21.25
C TRP A 116 -1.33 17.94 22.62
N THR A 117 -1.68 16.71 23.02
CA THR A 117 -2.18 16.37 24.37
C THR A 117 -1.14 15.64 25.22
N ASN A 118 0.14 15.68 24.82
CA ASN A 118 1.22 14.85 25.41
C ASN A 118 0.87 13.35 25.46
N PHE A 119 0.02 12.88 24.55
CA PHE A 119 -0.53 11.53 24.54
C PHE A 119 -1.30 11.11 25.82
N GLU A 120 -1.77 12.06 26.63
CA GLU A 120 -2.49 11.76 27.88
C GLU A 120 -4.00 11.63 27.65
N GLU A 121 -4.57 12.54 26.86
CA GLU A 121 -6.00 12.65 26.57
C GLU A 121 -6.30 12.18 25.15
N ALA A 122 -7.41 11.44 25.01
CA ALA A 122 -7.93 10.94 23.75
C ALA A 122 -9.20 11.71 23.40
N ASP A 123 -9.24 12.24 22.18
CA ASP A 123 -10.40 12.98 21.67
C ASP A 123 -11.24 12.10 20.76
N ASP A 124 -12.56 12.16 20.91
CA ASP A 124 -13.51 11.44 20.05
C ASP A 124 -13.50 12.00 18.62
N MET A 125 -13.51 11.09 17.64
CA MET A 125 -13.64 11.44 16.23
C MET A 125 -15.12 11.49 15.80
N GLU A 126 -15.45 12.40 14.89
CA GLU A 126 -16.80 12.53 14.35
C GLU A 126 -17.00 11.56 13.19
N GLN A 127 -18.08 10.77 13.23
CA GLN A 127 -18.46 9.89 12.13
C GLN A 127 -19.32 10.67 11.12
N ASP A 128 -18.94 10.61 9.85
CA ASP A 128 -19.69 11.18 8.72
C ASP A 128 -20.72 10.19 8.16
N ASP A 129 -21.65 10.68 7.35
CA ASP A 129 -22.73 9.89 6.70
C ASP A 129 -22.17 8.76 5.81
N ASP A 130 -20.95 8.92 5.29
CA ASP A 130 -20.23 7.93 4.48
C ASP A 130 -19.48 6.87 5.31
N GLY A 131 -19.60 6.91 6.65
CA GLY A 131 -18.92 6.00 7.57
C GLY A 131 -17.42 6.30 7.76
N GLN A 132 -16.98 7.50 7.37
CA GLN A 132 -15.62 7.98 7.62
C GLN A 132 -15.54 8.64 9.00
N PHE A 133 -14.38 8.57 9.65
CA PHE A 133 -14.12 9.25 10.91
C PHE A 133 -13.20 10.45 10.67
N LEU A 134 -13.62 11.63 11.13
CA LEU A 134 -12.92 12.88 10.93
C LEU A 134 -12.52 13.52 12.27
N TYR A 135 -11.37 14.17 12.27
CA TYR A 135 -10.90 15.01 13.37
C TYR A 135 -10.06 16.16 12.80
N THR A 136 -10.28 17.37 13.32
CA THR A 136 -9.53 18.56 12.91
C THR A 136 -8.57 18.97 14.02
N VAL A 137 -7.27 18.92 13.73
CA VAL A 137 -6.21 19.33 14.66
C VAL A 137 -5.51 20.59 14.18
N THR A 138 -5.09 21.44 15.11
CA THR A 138 -4.19 22.55 14.81
C THR A 138 -2.75 22.09 15.07
N VAL A 139 -1.94 22.06 14.01
CA VAL A 139 -0.52 21.70 14.09
C VAL A 139 0.28 22.86 14.71
N GLY A 140 1.19 22.56 15.63
CA GLY A 140 2.03 23.55 16.29
C GLY A 140 3.05 24.23 15.37
N GLU A 141 3.87 25.12 15.94
CA GLU A 141 4.87 25.93 15.20
C GLU A 141 5.90 25.09 14.42
N ASN A 142 6.13 23.84 14.84
CA ASN A 142 7.07 22.93 14.20
C ASN A 142 6.58 22.37 12.85
N GLY A 143 5.28 22.51 12.55
CA GLY A 143 4.70 22.04 11.29
C GLY A 143 4.54 20.52 11.16
N TRP A 144 4.72 19.77 12.25
CA TRP A 144 4.48 18.33 12.32
C TRP A 144 3.97 17.94 13.71
N GLU A 145 3.17 16.87 13.78
CA GLU A 145 2.67 16.25 15.01
C GLU A 145 2.71 14.73 14.86
N GLU A 146 3.03 14.03 15.95
CA GLU A 146 2.89 12.58 16.04
C GLU A 146 1.52 12.22 16.61
N PHE A 147 0.88 11.19 16.06
CA PHE A 147 -0.41 10.72 16.55
C PHE A 147 -0.63 9.22 16.28
N HIS A 148 -1.58 8.65 17.01
CA HIS A 148 -2.14 7.32 16.76
C HIS A 148 -3.64 7.34 17.05
N LEU A 149 -4.36 6.38 16.48
CA LEU A 149 -5.79 6.21 16.76
C LEU A 149 -5.99 5.10 17.80
N LEU A 150 -7.07 5.20 18.57
CA LEU A 150 -7.57 4.14 19.44
C LEU A 150 -8.91 3.65 18.89
N GLN A 151 -9.12 2.34 18.94
CA GLN A 151 -10.43 1.74 18.69
C GLN A 151 -11.15 1.51 20.02
N ASP A 152 -12.40 1.96 20.12
CA ASP A 152 -13.27 1.82 21.30
C ASP A 152 -12.64 2.33 22.60
N ASN A 153 -11.86 3.41 22.48
CA ASN A 153 -11.09 4.03 23.56
C ASN A 153 -10.15 3.05 24.29
N ASN A 154 -9.74 1.97 23.62
CA ASN A 154 -8.88 0.95 24.20
C ASN A 154 -7.41 1.20 23.83
N ARG A 155 -6.59 1.52 24.84
CA ARG A 155 -5.14 1.78 24.70
C ARG A 155 -4.32 0.57 24.23
N GLU A 156 -4.87 -0.64 24.26
CA GLU A 156 -4.22 -1.84 23.71
C GLU A 156 -4.49 -1.98 22.19
N LYS A 157 -5.58 -1.39 21.69
CA LYS A 157 -5.97 -1.41 20.28
C LYS A 157 -5.54 -0.12 19.56
N ARG A 158 -4.23 0.10 19.47
CA ARG A 158 -3.66 1.30 18.79
C ARG A 158 -3.51 1.05 17.30
N ILE A 159 -3.86 2.06 16.52
CA ILE A 159 -3.71 2.06 15.06
C ILE A 159 -2.69 3.14 14.71
N TYR A 160 -1.62 2.71 14.07
CA TYR A 160 -0.58 3.61 13.57
C TYR A 160 -0.76 3.81 12.06
N PRO A 161 -0.51 5.03 11.54
CA PRO A 161 -0.39 5.24 10.11
C PRO A 161 0.63 4.28 9.51
N ALA A 162 0.36 3.76 8.31
CA ALA A 162 1.34 2.97 7.59
C ALA A 162 2.53 3.87 7.20
N TYR A 163 3.73 3.43 7.52
CA TYR A 163 4.96 4.02 6.99
C TYR A 163 5.24 3.39 5.61
N GLU A 164 5.52 4.21 4.61
CA GLU A 164 6.06 3.76 3.30
C GLU A 164 7.57 3.54 3.35
#